data_AF-A0A3A5T1S6-F1
#
_entry.id   AF-A0A3A5T1S6-F1
#
_cell.length_a   1.000
_cell.length_b   1.000
_cell.length_c   1.000
_cell.angle_alpha   90.00
_cell.angle_beta   90.00
_cell.angle_gamma   90.00
#
_symmetry.space_group_name_H-M   'P 1'
#
loop_
_entity.id
_entity.type
_entity.pdbx_description
1 polymer ?
#
loop_
_entity_poly.entity_id
_entity_poly.type
_entity_poly.pdbx_seq_one_letter_code
_entity_poly.pdbx_strand_id
1 'polypeptide(L)' 'MNEIEHIYIYGFSFSPVDEPYIDKIISHIDKEKVHWTISYYSDEDQQKIQAYMQSRKISPDLWELIKLEDIQMYKQQRLF' A
#
# COMPACT_ATOMS: atom_id res chain seq x y z
N MET A 1 16.99 -14.34 10.96
CA MET A 1 15.62 -13.83 10.74
C MET A 1 15.72 -12.90 9.55
N ASN A 2 14.87 -13.07 8.54
CA ASN A 2 14.89 -12.17 7.38
C ASN A 2 14.21 -10.86 7.78
N GLU A 3 14.89 -9.73 7.55
CA GLU A 3 14.29 -8.41 7.67
C GLU A 3 13.22 -8.25 6.57
N ILE A 4 12.15 -7.53 6.90
CA ILE A 4 11.12 -7.21 5.91
C ILE A 4 11.72 -6.16 4.98
N GLU A 5 11.61 -6.38 3.66
CA GLU A 5 12.09 -5.43 2.65
C GLU A 5 10.93 -4.79 1.88
N HIS A 6 9.82 -5.52 1.70
CA HIS A 6 8.70 -5.08 0.85
C HIS A 6 7.35 -5.37 1.52
N ILE A 7 6.41 -4.45 1.36
CA ILE A 7 5.01 -4.60 1.76
C ILE A 7 4.11 -4.31 0.57
N TYR A 8 3.15 -5.21 0.32
CA TYR A 8 2.16 -5.08 -0.74
C TYR A 8 0.76 -5.00 -0.14
N ILE A 9 0.00 -3.97 -0.52
CA ILE A 9 -1.39 -3.79 -0.07
C ILE A 9 -2.29 -3.74 -1.30
N TYR A 10 -3.24 -4.68 -1.37
CA TYR A 10 -4.18 -4.79 -2.49
C TYR A 10 -5.63 -4.73 -2.03
N GLY A 11 -6.44 -3.90 -2.67
CA GLY A 11 -7.88 -3.79 -2.42
C GLY A 11 -8.23 -3.20 -1.04
N PHE A 12 -7.36 -2.35 -0.49
CA PHE A 12 -7.53 -1.78 0.84
C PHE A 12 -7.97 -0.31 0.74
N SER A 13 -9.00 0.08 1.50
CA SER A 13 -9.65 1.39 1.34
C SER A 13 -8.94 2.57 1.98
N PHE A 14 -7.98 2.33 2.88
CA PHE A 14 -7.34 3.40 3.68
C PHE A 14 -8.37 4.33 4.36
N SER A 15 -9.48 3.74 4.80
CA SER A 15 -10.50 4.45 5.56
C SER A 15 -10.04 4.64 7.02
N PRO A 16 -10.66 5.54 7.80
CA PRO A 16 -10.23 5.77 9.18
C PRO A 16 -10.27 4.52 10.08
N VAL A 17 -11.14 3.53 9.79
CA VAL A 17 -11.17 2.26 10.53
C VAL A 17 -9.99 1.35 10.20
N ASP A 18 -9.36 1.58 9.04
CA ASP A 18 -8.24 0.80 8.54
C ASP A 18 -6.90 1.30 9.09
N GLU A 19 -6.77 2.60 9.35
CA GLU A 19 -5.51 3.24 9.77
C GLU A 19 -4.81 2.56 10.97
N PRO A 20 -5.51 2.14 12.05
CA PRO A 20 -4.84 1.52 13.20
C PRO A 20 -4.11 0.22 12.86
N TYR A 21 -4.58 -0.52 11.85
CA TYR A 21 -3.92 -1.75 11.40
C TYR A 21 -2.62 -1.44 10.67
N ILE A 22 -2.64 -0.45 9.78
CA ILE A 22 -1.44 -0.03 9.05
C ILE A 22 -0.44 0.64 10.01
N ASP A 23 -0.91 1.45 10.95
CA ASP A 23 -0.06 2.06 12.00
C ASP A 23 0.66 0.99 12.82
N LYS A 24 -0.02 -0.13 13.13
CA LYS A 24 0.61 -1.27 13.81
C LYS A 24 1.73 -1.89 12.98
N ILE A 25 1.55 -2.05 11.67
CA ILE A 25 2.60 -2.55 10.76
C ILE A 25 3.78 -1.56 10.74
N ILE A 26 3.51 -0.28 10.54
CA ILE A 26 4.52 0.79 10.52
C ILE A 26 5.36 0.78 11.81
N SER A 27 4.76 0.48 12.96
CA SER A 27 5.48 0.42 14.25
C SER A 27 6.42 -0.79 14.43
N HIS A 28 6.40 -1.77 13.52
CA HIS A 28 7.23 -2.98 13.60
C HIS A 28 8.22 -3.13 12.44
N ILE A 29 8.39 -2.10 11.61
CA ILE A 29 9.27 -2.14 10.44
C ILE A 29 10.28 -0.98 10.45
N ASP A 30 11.33 -1.13 9.65
CA ASP A 30 12.27 -0.06 9.34
C ASP A 30 11.68 0.84 8.25
N LYS A 31 11.16 2.00 8.65
CA LYS A 31 10.51 2.97 7.76
C LYS A 31 11.46 3.63 6.76
N GLU A 32 12.76 3.47 6.94
CA GLU A 32 13.79 4.03 6.06
C GLU A 32 14.24 3.04 4.98
N LYS A 33 13.83 1.77 5.07
CA LYS A 33 14.24 0.71 4.14
C LYS A 33 13.08 0.00 3.45
N VAL A 34 11.96 -0.18 4.14
CA VAL A 34 10.86 -0.99 3.61
C VAL A 34 10.13 -0.25 2.50
N HIS A 35 10.05 -0.88 1.33
CA HIS A 35 9.32 -0.37 0.17
C HIS A 35 7.87 -0.85 0.19
N TRP A 36 6.94 0.04 -0.17
CA TRP A 36 5.51 -0.23 -0.18
C TRP A 36 4.93 -0.11 -1.58
N THR A 37 4.17 -1.12 -2.01
CA THR A 37 3.37 -1.04 -3.24
C THR A 37 1.90 -1.15 -2.85
N ILE A 38 1.13 -0.09 -3.12
CA ILE A 38 -0.26 0.02 -2.66
C ILE A 38 -1.18 0.15 -3.87
N SER A 39 -2.19 -0.71 -3.97
CA SER A 39 -3.19 -0.57 -5.03
C SER A 39 -4.21 0.52 -4.70
N TYR A 40 -4.63 1.27 -5.71
CA TYR A 40 -5.79 2.16 -5.64
C TYR A 40 -6.84 1.75 -6.68
N TYR A 41 -8.11 2.08 -6.43
CA TYR A 41 -9.19 1.89 -7.39
C TYR A 41 -9.66 3.22 -7.99
N SER A 42 -9.77 4.26 -7.17
CA SER A 42 -10.20 5.60 -7.56
C SER A 42 -9.13 6.66 -7.26
N ASP A 43 -9.27 7.84 -7.88
CA ASP A 43 -8.42 9.01 -7.60
C ASP A 43 -8.56 9.47 -6.14
N GLU A 44 -9.74 9.27 -5.54
CA GLU A 44 -9.98 9.55 -4.12
C GLU A 44 -9.12 8.64 -3.22
N ASP A 45 -9.00 7.36 -3.59
CA ASP A 45 -8.14 6.42 -2.87
C ASP A 45 -6.68 6.84 -2.96
N GLN A 46 -6.22 7.27 -4.16
CA GLN A 46 -4.85 7.78 -4.31
C GLN A 46 -4.56 8.95 -3.37
N GLN A 47 -5.49 9.91 -3.29
CA GLN A 47 -5.34 11.08 -2.43
C GLN A 47 -5.31 10.68 -0.95
N LYS A 48 -6.18 9.75 -0.53
CA LYS A 48 -6.20 9.21 0.84
C LYS A 48 -4.89 8.51 1.18
N ILE A 49 -4.43 7.61 0.31
CA ILE A 49 -3.17 6.87 0.52
C ILE A 49 -2.00 7.85 0.61
N GLN A 50 -1.90 8.80 -0.33
CA GLN A 50 -0.82 9.79 -0.32
C GLN A 50 -0.83 10.63 0.98
N ALA A 51 -1.98 11.15 1.39
CA ALA A 51 -2.12 11.90 2.63
C ALA A 51 -1.74 11.06 3.85
N TYR A 52 -2.15 9.78 3.87
CA TYR A 52 -1.83 8.84 4.93
C TYR A 52 -0.31 8.60 5.03
N MET A 53 0.35 8.24 3.93
CA MET A 53 1.80 7.98 3.89
C MET A 53 2.62 9.22 4.29
N GLN A 54 2.22 10.41 3.81
CA GLN A 54 2.85 11.68 4.17
C GLN A 54 2.65 12.02 5.65
N SER A 55 1.45 11.83 6.19
CA SER A 55 1.16 12.11 7.62
C SER A 55 2.01 11.26 8.56
N ARG A 56 2.36 10.04 8.12
CA ARG A 56 3.24 9.12 8.87
C ARG A 56 4.71 9.29 8.52
N LYS A 57 5.09 10.30 7.73
CA LYS A 57 6.49 10.60 7.37
C LYS A 57 7.22 9.41 6.72
N ILE A 58 6.53 8.66 5.86
CA ILE A 58 7.18 7.66 5.00
C ILE A 58 7.71 8.38 3.76
N SER A 59 8.98 8.16 3.41
CA SER A 59 9.61 8.82 2.27
C SER A 59 8.84 8.51 0.98
N PRO A 60 8.57 9.50 0.11
CA PRO A 60 7.99 9.28 -1.23
C PRO A 60 8.74 8.26 -2.08
N ASP A 61 10.06 8.11 -1.88
CA ASP A 61 10.88 7.16 -2.64
C ASP A 61 10.68 5.69 -2.18
N LEU A 62 10.02 5.49 -1.04
CA LEU A 62 9.78 4.17 -0.44
C LEU A 62 8.36 3.67 -0.65
N TRP A 63 7.55 4.35 -1.48
CA TRP A 63 6.23 3.83 -1.83
C TRP A 63 5.80 4.21 -3.23
N GLU A 64 5.02 3.32 -3.83
CA GLU A 64 4.42 3.52 -5.15
C GLU A 64 2.96 3.10 -5.14
N LEU A 65 2.19 3.69 -6.06
CA LEU A 65 0.79 3.40 -6.26
C LEU A 65 0.60 2.66 -7.57
N ILE A 66 -0.18 1.58 -7.53
CA ILE A 66 -0.54 0.82 -8.73
C ILE A 66 -2.05 0.77 -8.88
N LYS A 67 -2.58 0.84 -10.11
CA LYS A 67 -4.01 0.75 -10.31
C LYS A 67 -4.44 -0.71 -10.10
N LEU A 68 -5.50 -0.94 -9.32
CA LEU A 68 -5.94 -2.30 -9.00
C LEU A 68 -6.27 -3.11 -10.26
N GLU A 69 -6.81 -2.45 -11.29
CA GLU A 69 -7.12 -3.05 -12.59
C GLU A 69 -5.89 -3.63 -13.30
N ASP A 70 -4.73 -2.98 -13.17
CA ASP A 70 -3.47 -3.44 -13.78
C ASP A 70 -3.02 -4.78 -13.18
N ILE A 71 -3.37 -5.05 -11.92
CA ILE A 71 -3.10 -6.32 -11.24
C ILE A 71 -4.11 -7.40 -11.65
N GLN A 72 -5.38 -7.01 -11.82
CA GLN A 72 -6.48 -7.93 -12.15
C GLN A 72 -6.35 -8.51 -13.56
N MET A 73 -5.81 -7.75 -14.52
CA MET A 73 -5.56 -8.21 -15.88
C MET A 73 -4.65 -9.46 -15.95
N TYR A 74 -3.76 -9.67 -14.98
CA TYR A 74 -2.84 -10.81 -14.98
C TYR A 74 -3.39 -12.07 -14.30
N LYS A 75 -4.47 -11.98 -13.49
CA LYS A 75 -4.95 -13.12 -12.68
C LYS A 75 -6.18 -13.83 -13.20
N GLN A 76 -6.99 -13.22 -14.06
CA GLN A 76 -8.01 -13.96 -14.81
C GLN A 76 -7.40 -14.52 -16.10
N GLN A 77 -6.44 -15.44 -15.94
CA GLN A 77 -6.34 -16.49 -16.94
C GLN A 77 -7.70 -17.20 -16.96
N ARG A 78 -8.46 -16.92 -18.02
CA ARG A 78 -9.64 -17.64 -18.48
C ARG A 78 -9.76 -19.02 -17.83
N LEU A 79 -10.57 -19.09 -16.78
CA LEU A 79 -11.36 -20.29 -16.59
C LEU A 79 -12.42 -20.20 -17.70
N PHE A 80 -12.33 -21.14 -18.64
CA PHE A 80 -13.10 -21.30 -19.89
C PHE A 80 -12.52 -20.57 -21.12
#